data_AF-A0A1E7RT57-F1
#
_entry.id   AF-A0A1E7RT57-F1
#
_cell.length_a   1.000
_cell.length_b   1.000
_cell.length_c   1.000
_cell.angle_alpha   90.00
_cell.angle_beta   90.00
_cell.angle_gamma   90.00
#
_symmetry.space_group_name_H-M   'P 1'
#
loop_
_entity.id
_entity.type
_entity.pdbx_description
1 polymer ?
#
loop_
_entity_poly.entity_id
_entity_poly.type
_entity_poly.pdbx_seq_one_letter_code
_entity_poly.pdbx_strand_id
1 'polypeptide(L)'
;MRTVHALRYITPLREGGSLPAVVETDDEGMVVLKFRGAGQGPKALIAELIAGEMARTLGLPIPEIMFVELDREFARTEPDPEIQDLIRASEGLNLGSDYLPGAINYDPAAMPVDADLASRIVWLDAFISNVDRTARNPNLMVWHRKLYLIDHGAAMYFHHDWANAGDACEKPFVLIRDQVLLPFASKIAEVDAELAALLPDAEIERIVNLVPDSWLVDEPAFDSPAAYRQGYIDYLKCRLQARAAFVQEAVRAHAAYV
;
A
#
# COMPACT_ATOMS: atom_id res chain seq x y z
N MET A 1 -14.45 6.37 -0.50
CA MET A 1 -13.36 7.23 -0.99
C MET A 1 -13.93 8.24 -1.97
N ARG A 2 -13.30 9.41 -2.08
CA ARG A 2 -13.63 10.40 -3.11
C ARG A 2 -12.94 10.06 -4.43
N THR A 3 -13.50 10.59 -5.51
CA THR A 3 -12.92 10.55 -6.86
C THR A 3 -12.74 11.99 -7.33
N VAL A 4 -11.56 12.30 -7.87
CA VAL A 4 -11.20 13.61 -8.42
C VAL A 4 -10.74 13.47 -9.86
N HIS A 5 -10.80 14.55 -10.63
CA HIS A 5 -10.32 14.59 -12.00
C HIS A 5 -8.95 15.25 -12.08
N ALA A 6 -7.99 14.61 -12.76
CA ALA A 6 -6.73 15.26 -13.07
C ALA A 6 -6.99 16.42 -14.05
N LEU A 7 -6.58 17.63 -13.67
CA LEU A 7 -6.71 18.84 -14.49
C LEU A 7 -5.40 19.23 -15.15
N ARG A 8 -4.28 19.03 -14.44
CA ARG A 8 -2.96 19.36 -14.97
C ARG A 8 -1.92 18.36 -14.52
N TYR A 9 -1.20 17.82 -15.49
CA TYR A 9 -0.02 17.02 -15.26
C TYR A 9 1.17 17.95 -14.95
N ILE A 10 1.77 17.83 -13.76
CA ILE A 10 2.79 18.77 -13.27
C ILE A 10 4.18 18.25 -13.55
N THR A 11 4.53 17.09 -12.99
CA THR A 11 5.85 16.48 -13.15
C THR A 11 5.80 14.98 -12.86
N PRO A 12 6.54 14.16 -13.60
CA PRO A 12 6.84 12.81 -13.17
C PRO A 12 7.76 12.85 -11.94
N LEU A 13 7.57 11.90 -11.03
CA LEU A 13 8.48 11.53 -9.97
C LEU A 13 9.30 10.35 -10.49
N ARG A 14 10.57 10.60 -10.81
CA ARG A 14 11.48 9.59 -11.39
C ARG A 14 12.03 8.65 -10.32
N GLU A 15 11.12 8.03 -9.57
CA GLU A 15 11.43 7.06 -8.52
C GLU A 15 10.95 5.67 -8.94
N GLY A 16 11.87 4.71 -9.03
CA GLY A 16 11.56 3.32 -9.34
C GLY A 16 10.95 3.07 -10.72
N GLY A 17 10.36 1.88 -10.90
CA GLY A 17 9.78 1.43 -12.18
C GLY A 17 8.31 1.79 -12.38
N SER A 18 7.64 2.40 -11.39
CA SER A 18 6.21 2.76 -11.44
C SER A 18 5.95 4.18 -11.95
N LEU A 19 7.00 5.03 -12.02
CA LEU A 19 6.98 6.40 -12.54
C LEU A 19 5.74 7.22 -12.12
N PRO A 20 5.46 7.37 -10.81
CA PRO A 20 4.31 8.15 -10.35
C PRO A 20 4.44 9.61 -10.80
N ALA A 21 3.35 10.37 -10.77
CA ALA A 21 3.36 11.77 -11.19
C ALA A 21 2.61 12.67 -10.23
N VAL A 22 3.05 13.91 -10.10
CA VAL A 22 2.28 14.94 -9.41
C VAL A 22 1.28 15.53 -10.40
N VAL A 23 0.00 15.55 -10.01
CA VAL A 23 -1.09 16.16 -10.78
C VAL A 23 -1.86 17.14 -9.91
N GLU A 24 -2.37 18.20 -10.54
CA GLU A 24 -3.36 19.10 -9.96
C GLU A 24 -4.76 18.58 -10.28
N THR A 25 -5.65 18.61 -9.30
CA THR A 25 -7.00 18.03 -9.38
C THR A 25 -8.09 19.10 -9.32
N ASP A 26 -9.32 18.70 -9.66
CA ASP A 26 -10.49 19.58 -9.75
C ASP A 26 -11.03 20.09 -8.40
N ASP A 27 -10.48 19.58 -7.30
CA ASP A 27 -10.71 20.05 -5.93
C ASP A 27 -9.65 21.03 -5.42
N GLU A 28 -8.84 21.59 -6.33
CA GLU A 28 -7.69 22.48 -6.03
C GLU A 28 -6.55 21.79 -5.24
N GLY A 29 -6.61 20.46 -5.13
CA GLY A 29 -5.59 19.62 -4.50
C GLY A 29 -4.43 19.26 -5.43
N MET A 30 -3.37 18.72 -4.82
CA MET A 30 -2.23 18.15 -5.53
C MET A 30 -2.07 16.70 -5.09
N VAL A 31 -1.93 15.80 -6.05
CA VAL A 31 -1.98 14.36 -5.83
C VAL A 31 -0.75 13.69 -6.45
N VAL A 32 -0.15 12.75 -5.73
CA VAL A 32 0.78 11.77 -6.30
C VAL A 32 -0.05 10.66 -6.94
N LEU A 33 -0.17 10.73 -8.25
CA LEU A 33 -0.86 9.77 -9.10
C LEU A 33 -0.01 8.51 -9.31
N LYS A 34 -0.61 7.35 -9.06
CA LYS A 34 -0.08 6.04 -9.45
C LYS A 34 -0.85 5.51 -10.65
N PHE A 35 -0.12 5.26 -11.72
CA PHE A 35 -0.68 4.83 -13.00
C PHE A 35 -1.13 3.37 -12.98
N ARG A 36 -2.37 3.10 -13.39
CA ARG A 36 -2.93 1.75 -13.57
C ARG A 36 -2.17 0.97 -14.64
N GLY A 37 -1.71 1.65 -15.69
CA GLY A 37 -0.97 1.07 -16.80
C GLY A 37 0.52 0.86 -16.55
N ALA A 38 1.02 1.07 -15.33
CA ALA A 38 2.42 0.82 -14.99
C ALA A 38 2.79 -0.67 -15.15
N GLY A 39 4.08 -0.98 -15.31
CA GLY A 39 4.55 -2.35 -15.59
C GLY A 39 4.20 -3.40 -14.52
N GLN A 40 3.90 -2.96 -13.29
CA GLN A 40 3.43 -3.82 -12.20
C GLN A 40 1.93 -4.17 -12.31
N GLY A 41 1.21 -3.50 -13.20
CA GLY A 41 -0.21 -3.68 -13.49
C GLY A 41 -1.14 -3.25 -12.34
N PRO A 42 -2.45 -3.54 -12.47
CA PRO A 42 -3.46 -3.15 -11.48
C PRO A 42 -3.22 -3.73 -10.08
N LYS A 43 -2.52 -4.87 -9.96
CA LYS A 43 -2.21 -5.51 -8.67
C LYS A 43 -1.51 -4.58 -7.68
N ALA A 44 -0.59 -3.73 -8.15
CA ALA A 44 0.07 -2.74 -7.29
C ALA A 44 -0.93 -1.68 -6.77
N LEU A 45 -1.88 -1.24 -7.59
CA LEU A 45 -2.94 -0.32 -7.14
C LEU A 45 -3.92 -1.00 -6.18
N ILE A 46 -4.23 -2.28 -6.39
CA ILE A 46 -5.06 -3.07 -5.47
C ILE A 46 -4.38 -3.18 -4.11
N ALA A 47 -3.08 -3.52 -4.08
CA ALA A 47 -2.30 -3.59 -2.85
C ALA A 47 -2.24 -2.24 -2.15
N GLU A 48 -1.94 -1.16 -2.89
CA GLU A 48 -1.92 0.20 -2.36
C GLU A 48 -3.25 0.59 -1.71
N LEU A 49 -4.36 0.35 -2.41
CA LEU A 49 -5.70 0.69 -1.95
C LEU A 49 -6.07 -0.09 -0.68
N ILE A 50 -5.94 -1.42 -0.71
CA ILE A 50 -6.34 -2.27 0.42
C ILE A 50 -5.45 -1.99 1.64
N ALA A 51 -4.12 -1.96 1.45
CA ALA A 51 -3.19 -1.72 2.53
C ALA A 51 -3.32 -0.30 3.11
N GLY A 52 -3.50 0.71 2.26
CA GLY A 52 -3.74 2.09 2.69
C GLY A 52 -5.03 2.22 3.49
N GLU A 53 -6.14 1.66 3.02
CA GLU A 53 -7.41 1.70 3.76
C GLU A 53 -7.36 0.91 5.07
N MET A 54 -6.59 -0.19 5.14
CA MET A 54 -6.30 -0.88 6.39
C MET A 54 -5.48 0.01 7.33
N ALA A 55 -4.40 0.62 6.84
CA ALA A 55 -3.59 1.55 7.62
C ALA A 55 -4.43 2.70 8.20
N ARG A 56 -5.31 3.29 7.37
CA ARG A 56 -6.26 4.33 7.80
C ARG A 56 -7.19 3.85 8.91
N THR A 57 -7.71 2.63 8.77
CA THR A 57 -8.62 2.00 9.75
C THR A 57 -7.90 1.71 11.07
N LEU A 58 -6.63 1.34 11.02
CA LEU A 58 -5.75 1.15 12.18
C LEU A 58 -5.26 2.46 12.81
N GLY A 59 -5.67 3.62 12.27
CA GLY A 59 -5.25 4.94 12.75
C GLY A 59 -3.79 5.29 12.45
N LEU A 60 -3.17 4.60 11.49
CA LEU A 60 -1.80 4.89 11.08
C LEU A 60 -1.73 6.14 10.19
N PRO A 61 -0.62 6.89 10.26
CA PRO A 61 -0.48 8.11 9.50
C PRO A 61 -0.18 7.78 8.03
N ILE A 62 -1.18 7.92 7.17
CA ILE A 62 -1.03 7.89 5.71
C ILE A 62 -1.50 9.23 5.14
N PRO A 63 -1.00 9.67 3.97
CA PRO A 63 -1.70 10.67 3.18
C PRO A 63 -3.11 10.18 2.84
N GLU A 64 -4.06 11.10 2.62
CA GLU A 64 -5.36 10.68 2.12
C GLU A 64 -5.19 9.96 0.78
N ILE A 65 -5.91 8.85 0.60
CA ILE A 65 -5.97 8.12 -0.67
C ILE A 65 -7.30 8.36 -1.37
N MET A 66 -7.24 8.51 -2.69
CA MET A 66 -8.40 8.82 -3.53
C MET A 66 -8.27 8.17 -4.90
N PHE A 67 -9.40 8.10 -5.60
CA PHE A 67 -9.36 7.78 -7.01
C PHE A 67 -9.11 9.02 -7.85
N VAL A 68 -8.37 8.85 -8.95
CA VAL A 68 -8.07 9.94 -9.89
C VAL A 68 -8.45 9.49 -11.29
N GLU A 69 -9.36 10.22 -11.92
CA GLU A 69 -9.69 10.05 -13.34
C GLU A 69 -8.64 10.77 -14.20
N LEU A 70 -7.99 10.02 -15.09
CA LEU A 70 -6.93 10.51 -15.97
C LEU A 70 -7.39 10.48 -17.44
N ASP A 71 -7.25 11.61 -18.12
CA ASP A 71 -7.45 11.71 -19.56
C ASP A 71 -6.17 11.35 -20.32
N ARG A 72 -6.26 10.52 -21.36
CA ARG A 72 -5.14 10.19 -22.26
C ARG A 72 -4.53 11.43 -22.93
N GLU A 73 -5.28 12.53 -23.05
CA GLU A 73 -4.83 13.77 -23.67
C GLU A 73 -3.60 14.39 -22.97
N PHE A 74 -3.38 14.10 -21.68
CA PHE A 74 -2.14 14.50 -20.97
C PHE A 74 -0.86 13.95 -21.63
N ALA A 75 -0.95 12.83 -22.35
CA ALA A 75 0.19 12.26 -23.08
C ALA A 75 0.67 13.16 -24.24
N ARG A 76 -0.13 14.14 -24.69
CA ARG A 76 0.29 15.06 -25.78
C ARG A 76 1.29 16.11 -25.30
N THR A 77 1.25 16.46 -24.02
CA THR A 77 2.09 17.51 -23.43
C THR A 77 3.34 16.96 -22.73
N GLU A 78 3.41 15.65 -22.50
CA GLU A 78 4.56 14.98 -21.91
C GLU A 78 5.66 14.78 -22.97
N PRO A 79 6.89 15.30 -22.78
CA PRO A 79 8.00 15.12 -23.72
C PRO A 79 8.58 13.70 -23.79
N ASP A 80 8.44 12.89 -22.73
CA ASP A 80 9.03 11.55 -22.64
C ASP A 80 8.10 10.46 -23.24
N PRO A 81 8.47 9.81 -24.37
CA PRO A 81 7.61 8.83 -25.04
C PRO A 81 7.19 7.66 -24.16
N GLU A 82 8.04 7.22 -23.23
CA GLU A 82 7.73 6.12 -22.31
C GLU A 82 6.58 6.52 -21.36
N ILE A 83 6.63 7.76 -20.85
CA ILE A 83 5.59 8.31 -19.98
C ILE A 83 4.31 8.61 -20.79
N GLN A 84 4.43 9.02 -22.06
CA GLN A 84 3.26 9.17 -22.92
C GLN A 84 2.48 7.85 -23.07
N ASP A 85 3.19 6.75 -23.32
CA ASP A 85 2.57 5.44 -23.46
C ASP A 85 1.97 4.96 -22.13
N LEU A 86 2.64 5.24 -21.01
CA LEU A 86 2.12 5.00 -19.67
C LEU A 86 0.80 5.75 -19.41
N ILE A 87 0.74 7.05 -19.72
CA ILE A 87 -0.48 7.87 -19.58
C ILE A 87 -1.61 7.31 -20.43
N ARG A 88 -1.34 6.95 -21.70
CA ARG A 88 -2.36 6.37 -22.60
C ARG A 88 -2.88 5.03 -22.08
N ALA A 89 -2.01 4.16 -21.56
CA ALA A 89 -2.40 2.90 -20.95
C ALA A 89 -3.20 3.07 -19.65
N SER A 90 -3.09 4.25 -19.03
CA SER A 90 -3.69 4.58 -17.75
C SER A 90 -4.94 5.45 -17.85
N GLU A 91 -5.53 5.60 -19.03
CA GLU A 91 -6.80 6.32 -19.19
C GLU A 91 -7.91 5.77 -18.28
N GLY A 92 -8.64 6.69 -17.64
CA GLY A 92 -9.73 6.41 -16.71
C GLY A 92 -9.24 6.36 -15.25
N LEU A 93 -9.81 5.44 -14.48
CA LEU A 93 -9.64 5.40 -13.03
C LEU A 93 -8.27 4.84 -12.60
N ASN A 94 -7.53 5.68 -11.89
CA ASN A 94 -6.24 5.40 -11.24
C ASN A 94 -6.34 5.63 -9.72
N LEU A 95 -5.24 5.41 -9.00
CA LEU A 95 -5.15 5.70 -7.58
C LEU A 95 -4.21 6.88 -7.34
N GLY A 96 -4.54 7.72 -6.37
CA GLY A 96 -3.67 8.80 -5.93
C GLY A 96 -3.61 8.91 -4.43
N SER A 97 -2.56 9.55 -3.94
CA SER A 97 -2.42 9.97 -2.55
C SER A 97 -2.10 11.46 -2.48
N ASP A 98 -2.55 12.15 -1.44
CA ASP A 98 -2.21 13.56 -1.22
C ASP A 98 -0.69 13.79 -1.37
N TYR A 99 -0.34 14.80 -2.16
CA TYR A 99 1.03 15.26 -2.25
C TYR A 99 1.37 16.03 -0.96
N LEU A 100 2.44 15.62 -0.27
CA LEU A 100 2.90 16.23 0.99
C LEU A 100 4.00 17.28 0.71
N PRO A 101 3.69 18.59 0.62
CA PRO A 101 4.66 19.58 0.19
C PRO A 101 5.75 19.77 1.23
N GLY A 102 7.01 19.64 0.80
CA GLY A 102 8.17 19.79 1.69
C GLY A 102 8.38 18.62 2.65
N ALA A 103 7.69 17.50 2.44
CA ALA A 103 8.03 16.25 3.13
C ALA A 103 9.43 15.78 2.75
N ILE A 104 10.11 15.12 3.69
CA ILE A 104 11.44 14.55 3.49
C ILE A 104 11.40 13.04 3.72
N ASN A 105 12.32 12.30 3.11
CA ASN A 105 12.42 10.87 3.35
C ASN A 105 12.81 10.60 4.81
N TYR A 106 12.22 9.56 5.38
CA TYR A 106 12.56 9.07 6.70
C TYR A 106 13.98 8.49 6.71
N ASP A 107 14.79 8.89 7.69
CA ASP A 107 16.12 8.35 7.93
C ASP A 107 16.15 7.64 9.30
N PRO A 108 16.23 6.30 9.36
CA PRO A 108 16.25 5.56 10.62
C PRO A 108 17.44 5.89 11.52
N ALA A 109 18.55 6.41 10.97
CA ALA A 109 19.73 6.79 11.74
C ALA A 109 19.56 8.14 12.47
N ALA A 110 18.71 9.02 11.94
CA ALA A 110 18.54 10.39 12.45
C ALA A 110 17.15 10.67 13.05
N MET A 111 16.16 9.83 12.75
CA MET A 111 14.76 10.08 13.07
C MET A 111 14.19 8.94 13.92
N PRO A 112 14.30 8.99 15.25
CA PRO A 112 13.70 7.97 16.11
C PRO A 112 12.16 8.03 16.02
N VAL A 113 11.54 6.86 16.14
CA VAL A 113 10.07 6.70 16.13
C VAL A 113 9.64 6.13 17.47
N ASP A 114 8.46 6.56 17.95
CA ASP A 114 7.88 6.02 19.17
C ASP A 114 7.61 4.51 19.03
N ALA A 115 7.87 3.75 20.10
CA ALA A 115 7.78 2.29 20.08
C ALA A 115 6.36 1.78 19.79
N ASP A 116 5.31 2.50 20.21
CA ASP A 116 3.93 2.15 19.90
C ASP A 116 3.66 2.27 18.40
N LEU A 117 3.97 3.43 17.81
CA LEU A 117 3.80 3.67 16.38
C LEU A 117 4.61 2.68 15.53
N ALA A 118 5.89 2.47 15.86
CA ALA A 118 6.73 1.50 15.18
C ALA A 118 6.14 0.08 15.22
N SER A 119 5.62 -0.34 16.38
CA SER A 119 5.03 -1.67 16.56
C SER A 119 3.74 -1.84 15.75
N ARG A 120 2.89 -0.82 15.67
CA ARG A 120 1.66 -0.86 14.85
C ARG A 120 1.98 -0.94 13.36
N ILE A 121 2.99 -0.22 12.90
CA ILE A 121 3.44 -0.26 11.49
C ILE A 121 4.02 -1.64 11.16
N VAL A 122 4.91 -2.19 12.00
CA VAL A 122 5.47 -3.53 11.83
C VAL A 122 4.37 -4.61 11.84
N TRP A 123 3.37 -4.48 12.72
CA TRP A 123 2.22 -5.38 12.74
C TRP A 123 1.43 -5.32 11.44
N LEU A 124 1.14 -4.12 10.92
CA LEU A 124 0.47 -3.97 9.62
C LEU A 124 1.29 -4.60 8.51
N ASP A 125 2.58 -4.26 8.38
CA ASP A 125 3.45 -4.80 7.33
C ASP A 125 3.52 -6.33 7.38
N ALA A 126 3.52 -6.93 8.58
CA ALA A 126 3.47 -8.38 8.73
C ALA A 126 2.12 -9.01 8.35
N PHE A 127 1.02 -8.31 8.64
CA PHE A 127 -0.34 -8.72 8.27
C PHE A 127 -0.53 -8.73 6.74
N ILE A 128 -0.17 -7.62 6.08
CA ILE A 128 -0.32 -7.47 4.62
C ILE A 128 0.85 -8.06 3.83
N SER A 129 1.84 -8.65 4.51
CA SER A 129 3.07 -9.18 3.89
C SER A 129 3.81 -8.15 3.04
N ASN A 130 4.07 -6.96 3.58
CA ASN A 130 4.80 -5.88 2.91
C ASN A 130 6.30 -6.15 2.89
N VAL A 131 6.84 -6.43 1.70
CA VAL A 131 8.26 -6.77 1.52
C VAL A 131 9.16 -5.55 1.28
N ASP A 132 8.58 -4.38 1.02
CA ASP A 132 9.33 -3.25 0.48
C ASP A 132 9.53 -2.11 1.48
N ARG A 133 9.06 -2.24 2.73
CA ARG A 133 9.32 -1.25 3.80
C ARG A 133 10.64 -1.52 4.52
N THR A 134 11.76 -1.38 3.81
CA THR A 134 13.09 -1.80 4.28
C THR A 134 14.01 -0.63 4.60
N ALA A 135 15.14 -0.87 5.26
CA ALA A 135 16.12 0.19 5.51
C ALA A 135 16.71 0.84 4.23
N ARG A 136 16.66 0.12 3.08
CA ARG A 136 17.09 0.66 1.79
C ARG A 136 16.00 1.43 1.08
N ASN A 137 14.75 1.03 1.28
CA ASN A 137 13.57 1.69 0.74
C ASN A 137 12.54 1.86 1.86
N PRO A 138 12.63 2.92 2.70
CA PRO A 138 11.74 3.02 3.85
C PRO A 138 10.28 3.21 3.46
N ASN A 139 9.97 3.74 2.27
CA ASN A 139 8.62 4.14 1.86
C ASN A 139 7.89 4.95 2.96
N LEU A 140 8.66 5.76 3.70
CA LEU A 140 8.22 6.55 4.84
C LEU A 140 8.69 7.98 4.62
N MET A 141 7.80 8.93 4.87
CA MET A 141 8.12 10.35 4.81
C MET A 141 7.91 11.02 6.16
N VAL A 142 8.63 12.10 6.42
CA VAL A 142 8.36 13.00 7.55
C VAL A 142 7.81 14.31 7.00
N TRP A 143 6.60 14.65 7.41
CA TRP A 143 5.91 15.88 7.04
C TRP A 143 5.38 16.57 8.29
N HIS A 144 5.71 17.86 8.46
CA HIS A 144 5.43 18.62 9.69
C HIS A 144 5.79 17.88 10.98
N ARG A 145 6.97 17.23 11.00
CA ARG A 145 7.53 16.46 12.13
C ARG A 145 6.72 15.20 12.50
N LYS A 146 5.84 14.73 11.62
CA LYS A 146 5.10 13.47 11.78
C LYS A 146 5.53 12.49 10.70
N LEU A 147 5.63 11.22 11.06
CA LEU A 147 5.89 10.12 10.12
C LEU A 147 4.62 9.85 9.31
N TYR A 148 4.77 9.55 8.02
CA TYR A 148 3.70 9.11 7.11
C TYR A 148 4.16 7.87 6.35
N LEU A 149 3.28 6.88 6.27
CA LEU A 149 3.45 5.70 5.43
C LEU A 149 3.01 6.05 4.02
N ILE A 150 3.90 5.81 3.07
CA ILE A 150 3.60 5.84 1.64
C ILE A 150 3.91 4.46 1.07
N ASP A 151 3.51 4.29 -0.19
CA ASP A 151 3.85 3.18 -1.07
C ASP A 151 3.75 1.77 -0.46
N HIS A 152 2.54 1.24 -0.53
CA HIS A 152 2.19 -0.14 -0.18
C HIS A 152 2.02 -1.03 -1.41
N GLY A 153 2.36 -0.56 -2.62
CA GLY A 153 2.10 -1.26 -3.88
C GLY A 153 2.82 -2.61 -4.00
N ALA A 154 3.88 -2.83 -3.22
CA ALA A 154 4.62 -4.10 -3.13
C ALA A 154 4.16 -5.01 -1.98
N ALA A 155 3.10 -4.63 -1.24
CA ALA A 155 2.46 -5.51 -0.27
C ALA A 155 1.64 -6.62 -0.96
N MET A 156 1.13 -7.55 -0.17
CA MET A 156 0.22 -8.61 -0.64
C MET A 156 0.82 -9.51 -1.73
N TYR A 157 2.13 -9.77 -1.67
CA TYR A 157 2.84 -10.51 -2.72
C TYR A 157 2.23 -11.88 -3.08
N PHE A 158 1.40 -12.47 -2.20
CA PHE A 158 0.61 -13.67 -2.46
C PHE A 158 -0.29 -13.55 -3.70
N HIS A 159 -0.73 -12.34 -4.08
CA HIS A 159 -1.59 -12.11 -5.25
C HIS A 159 -0.87 -12.35 -6.59
N HIS A 160 0.43 -12.66 -6.56
CA HIS A 160 1.19 -13.14 -7.71
C HIS A 160 1.24 -14.68 -7.79
N ASP A 161 0.70 -15.38 -6.78
CA ASP A 161 0.69 -16.85 -6.67
C ASP A 161 -0.59 -17.34 -5.98
N TRP A 162 -1.74 -17.15 -6.64
CA TRP A 162 -3.06 -17.55 -6.12
C TRP A 162 -3.19 -19.05 -5.85
N ALA A 163 -2.42 -19.88 -6.56
CA ALA A 163 -2.40 -21.32 -6.33
C ALA A 163 -1.92 -21.70 -4.92
N ASN A 164 -1.00 -20.91 -4.34
CA ASN A 164 -0.46 -21.15 -3.00
C ASN A 164 -0.97 -20.15 -1.95
N ALA A 165 -1.86 -19.21 -2.33
CA ALA A 165 -2.35 -18.17 -1.43
C ALA A 165 -3.07 -18.73 -0.19
N GLY A 166 -3.82 -19.83 -0.34
CA GLY A 166 -4.49 -20.51 0.78
C GLY A 166 -3.52 -21.04 1.83
N ASP A 167 -2.41 -21.65 1.43
CA ASP A 167 -1.37 -22.09 2.39
C ASP A 167 -0.56 -20.91 2.94
N ALA A 168 -0.40 -19.85 2.15
CA ALA A 168 0.40 -18.68 2.53
C ALA A 168 -0.26 -17.84 3.64
N CYS A 169 -1.59 -17.80 3.72
CA CYS A 169 -2.28 -16.98 4.72
C CYS A 169 -2.00 -17.43 6.18
N GLU A 170 -1.63 -18.69 6.41
CA GLU A 170 -1.28 -19.20 7.75
C GLU A 170 0.21 -19.11 8.10
N LYS A 171 1.09 -18.82 7.12
CA LYS A 171 2.55 -18.90 7.30
C LYS A 171 3.15 -17.67 7.97
N PRO A 172 4.21 -17.79 8.78
CA PRO A 172 4.93 -16.61 9.29
C PRO A 172 5.44 -15.73 8.13
N PHE A 173 5.48 -14.42 8.32
CA PHE A 173 6.09 -13.50 7.36
C PHE A 173 7.57 -13.25 7.71
N VAL A 174 8.45 -14.16 7.27
CA VAL A 174 9.88 -14.15 7.64
C VAL A 174 10.63 -12.90 7.16
N LEU A 175 10.18 -12.28 6.06
CA LEU A 175 10.79 -11.07 5.52
C LEU A 175 10.57 -9.84 6.40
N ILE A 176 9.72 -9.92 7.44
CA ILE A 176 9.56 -8.84 8.42
C ILE A 176 10.87 -8.44 9.10
N ARG A 177 11.84 -9.35 9.15
CA ARG A 177 13.18 -9.09 9.68
C ARG A 177 13.89 -7.92 8.99
N ASP A 178 13.53 -7.61 7.74
CA ASP A 178 14.17 -6.55 6.95
C ASP A 178 13.45 -5.19 7.10
N GLN A 179 12.41 -5.12 7.94
CA GLN A 179 11.56 -3.95 8.12
C GLN A 179 12.29 -2.82 8.88
N VAL A 180 12.24 -1.59 8.34
CA VAL A 180 13.09 -0.45 8.78
C VAL A 180 12.86 0.02 10.21
N LEU A 181 11.63 -0.08 10.73
CA LEU A 181 11.21 0.32 12.06
C LEU A 181 11.31 -0.83 13.09
N LEU A 182 11.65 -2.05 12.67
CA LEU A 182 11.74 -3.20 13.54
C LEU A 182 12.62 -2.97 14.78
N PRO A 183 13.77 -2.25 14.73
CA PRO A 183 14.56 -1.94 15.92
C PRO A 183 13.82 -1.12 17.00
N PHE A 184 12.77 -0.38 16.64
CA PHE A 184 11.98 0.45 17.57
C PHE A 184 10.70 -0.26 18.04
N ALA A 185 10.31 -1.37 17.42
CA ALA A 185 9.00 -2.02 17.56
C ALA A 185 8.91 -2.98 18.76
N SER A 186 9.13 -2.49 19.98
CA SER A 186 9.16 -3.34 21.18
C SER A 186 7.79 -3.79 21.71
N LYS A 187 6.69 -3.28 21.16
CA LYS A 187 5.31 -3.51 21.62
C LYS A 187 4.47 -4.35 20.66
N ILE A 188 5.07 -5.06 19.70
CA ILE A 188 4.35 -5.82 18.65
C ILE A 188 3.30 -6.77 19.25
N ALA A 189 3.64 -7.49 20.34
CA ALA A 189 2.72 -8.40 21.01
C ALA A 189 1.58 -7.66 21.74
N GLU A 190 1.84 -6.46 22.25
CA GLU A 190 0.87 -5.66 23.01
C GLU A 190 -0.22 -5.08 22.10
N VAL A 191 0.15 -4.66 20.89
CA VAL A 191 -0.79 -4.03 19.95
C VAL A 191 -1.66 -5.03 19.17
N ASP A 192 -1.32 -6.33 19.17
CA ASP A 192 -1.99 -7.34 18.33
C ASP A 192 -3.50 -7.40 18.53
N ALA A 193 -3.96 -7.60 19.77
CA ALA A 193 -5.38 -7.77 20.06
C ALA A 193 -6.19 -6.51 19.74
N GLU A 194 -5.60 -5.33 19.94
CA GLU A 194 -6.22 -4.05 19.64
C GLU A 194 -6.37 -3.86 18.12
N LEU A 195 -5.29 -4.03 17.36
CA LEU A 195 -5.30 -3.83 15.91
C LEU A 195 -6.18 -4.86 15.19
N ALA A 196 -6.16 -6.12 15.65
CA ALA A 196 -7.03 -7.15 15.08
C ALA A 196 -8.53 -6.85 15.32
N ALA A 197 -8.89 -6.24 16.45
CA ALA A 197 -10.26 -5.87 16.75
C ALA A 197 -10.80 -4.72 15.87
N LEU A 198 -9.90 -3.91 15.27
CA LEU A 198 -10.26 -2.85 14.33
C LEU A 198 -10.48 -3.36 12.89
N LEU A 199 -10.13 -4.62 12.60
CA LEU A 199 -10.31 -5.24 11.29
C LEU A 199 -11.23 -6.47 11.36
N PRO A 200 -12.46 -6.36 11.89
CA PRO A 200 -13.41 -7.47 11.83
C PRO A 200 -13.70 -7.84 10.36
N ASP A 201 -14.21 -9.05 10.14
CA ASP A 201 -14.59 -9.55 8.81
C ASP A 201 -15.33 -8.54 7.93
N ALA A 202 -16.31 -7.84 8.50
CA ALA A 202 -17.11 -6.83 7.79
C ALA A 202 -16.27 -5.62 7.33
N GLU A 203 -15.24 -5.25 8.08
CA GLU A 203 -14.35 -4.14 7.73
C GLU A 203 -13.36 -4.55 6.64
N ILE A 204 -12.83 -5.78 6.69
CA ILE A 204 -12.04 -6.35 5.60
C ILE A 204 -12.88 -6.38 4.30
N GLU A 205 -14.10 -6.90 4.37
CA GLU A 205 -15.02 -6.90 3.23
C GLU A 205 -15.28 -5.48 2.71
N ARG A 206 -15.59 -4.52 3.60
CA ARG A 206 -15.82 -3.12 3.23
C ARG A 206 -14.62 -2.54 2.47
N ILE A 207 -13.41 -2.77 2.96
CA ILE A 207 -12.17 -2.26 2.36
C ILE A 207 -11.95 -2.91 0.99
N VAL A 208 -12.01 -4.24 0.89
CA VAL A 208 -11.76 -4.94 -0.38
C VAL A 208 -12.84 -4.61 -1.42
N ASN A 209 -14.07 -4.32 -0.99
CA ASN A 209 -15.17 -3.86 -1.86
C ASN A 209 -14.94 -2.46 -2.45
N LEU A 210 -13.95 -1.70 -1.99
CA LEU A 210 -13.56 -0.43 -2.64
C LEU A 210 -12.81 -0.65 -3.95
N VAL A 211 -12.19 -1.81 -4.16
CA VAL A 211 -11.40 -2.09 -5.38
C VAL A 211 -12.34 -2.06 -6.60
N PRO A 212 -12.08 -1.26 -7.64
CA PRO A 212 -12.92 -1.25 -8.84
C PRO A 212 -12.89 -2.58 -9.60
N ASP A 213 -14.02 -3.03 -10.14
CA ASP A 213 -14.08 -4.24 -10.97
C ASP A 213 -13.13 -4.16 -12.19
N SER A 214 -12.92 -2.95 -12.73
CA SER A 214 -11.99 -2.71 -13.85
C SER A 214 -10.52 -2.97 -13.53
N TRP A 215 -10.16 -3.12 -12.24
CA TRP A 215 -8.81 -3.51 -11.83
C TRP A 215 -8.69 -5.02 -11.59
N LEU A 216 -9.80 -5.72 -11.44
CA LEU A 216 -9.87 -7.16 -11.18
C LEU A 216 -9.99 -7.93 -12.50
N VAL A 217 -8.98 -7.77 -13.35
CA VAL A 217 -8.91 -8.33 -14.70
C VAL A 217 -7.66 -9.20 -14.85
N ASP A 218 -7.63 -10.02 -15.91
CA ASP A 218 -6.45 -10.77 -16.37
C ASP A 218 -5.80 -11.70 -15.31
N GLU A 219 -6.62 -12.29 -14.43
CA GLU A 219 -6.16 -13.28 -13.44
C GLU A 219 -6.76 -14.67 -13.72
N PRO A 220 -5.98 -15.62 -14.25
CA PRO A 220 -6.46 -16.97 -14.62
C PRO A 220 -7.06 -17.79 -13.47
N ALA A 221 -6.74 -17.45 -12.21
CA ALA A 221 -7.29 -18.14 -11.06
C ALA A 221 -8.80 -17.85 -10.83
N PHE A 222 -9.36 -16.83 -11.48
CA PHE A 222 -10.74 -16.39 -11.24
C PHE A 222 -11.53 -16.12 -12.51
N ASP A 223 -12.76 -16.62 -12.55
CA ASP A 223 -13.66 -16.48 -13.70
C ASP A 223 -14.44 -15.15 -13.71
N SER A 224 -14.36 -14.34 -12.64
CA SER A 224 -15.04 -13.05 -12.55
C SER A 224 -14.39 -12.10 -11.54
N PRO A 225 -14.59 -10.77 -11.69
CA PRO A 225 -14.16 -9.79 -10.69
C PRO A 225 -14.68 -10.09 -9.28
N ALA A 226 -15.91 -10.60 -9.15
CA ALA A 226 -16.49 -10.96 -7.86
C ALA A 226 -15.73 -12.14 -7.20
N ALA A 227 -15.39 -13.18 -7.97
CA ALA A 227 -14.59 -14.31 -7.46
C ALA A 227 -13.16 -13.85 -7.08
N TYR A 228 -12.55 -13.00 -7.89
CA TYR A 228 -11.23 -12.45 -7.63
C TYR A 228 -11.21 -11.61 -6.34
N ARG A 229 -12.21 -10.73 -6.18
CA ARG A 229 -12.42 -9.97 -4.95
C ARG A 229 -12.58 -10.87 -3.73
N GLN A 230 -13.36 -11.93 -3.86
CA GLN A 230 -13.56 -12.91 -2.79
C GLN A 230 -12.23 -13.57 -2.40
N GLY A 231 -11.34 -13.87 -3.35
CA GLY A 231 -10.01 -14.39 -3.06
C GLY A 231 -9.18 -13.50 -2.13
N TYR A 232 -9.20 -12.17 -2.33
CA TYR A 232 -8.57 -11.23 -1.39
C TYR A 232 -9.22 -11.26 -0.01
N ILE A 233 -10.55 -11.24 0.05
CA ILE A 233 -11.31 -11.28 1.30
C ILE A 233 -10.96 -12.55 2.10
N ASP A 234 -10.99 -13.71 1.44
CA ASP A 234 -10.72 -15.00 2.06
C ASP A 234 -9.28 -15.08 2.59
N TYR A 235 -8.30 -14.64 1.79
CA TYR A 235 -6.90 -14.58 2.21
C TYR A 235 -6.72 -13.71 3.45
N LEU A 236 -7.25 -12.48 3.44
CA LEU A 236 -7.05 -11.50 4.52
C LEU A 236 -7.74 -11.92 5.82
N LYS A 237 -8.92 -12.52 5.72
CA LYS A 237 -9.62 -13.10 6.87
C LYS A 237 -8.86 -14.29 7.45
N CYS A 238 -8.44 -15.24 6.61
CA CYS A 238 -7.57 -16.34 7.04
C CYS A 238 -6.32 -15.81 7.74
N ARG A 239 -5.68 -14.81 7.13
CA ARG A 239 -4.45 -14.20 7.62
C ARG A 239 -4.62 -13.60 9.02
N LEU A 240 -5.73 -12.89 9.26
CA LEU A 240 -6.03 -12.29 10.55
C LEU A 240 -6.41 -13.34 11.62
N GLN A 241 -7.12 -14.40 11.21
CA GLN A 241 -7.43 -15.53 12.09
C GLN A 241 -6.17 -16.28 12.53
N ALA A 242 -5.23 -16.50 11.60
CA ALA A 242 -3.95 -17.15 11.83
C ALA A 242 -2.84 -16.20 12.33
N ARG A 243 -3.18 -14.98 12.78
CA ARG A 243 -2.22 -13.91 13.05
C ARG A 243 -1.09 -14.24 14.02
N ALA A 244 -1.32 -15.19 14.93
CA ALA A 244 -0.29 -15.65 15.87
C ALA A 244 1.02 -16.02 15.15
N ALA A 245 0.94 -16.60 13.95
CA ALA A 245 2.12 -16.98 13.16
C ALA A 245 2.98 -15.78 12.76
N PHE A 246 2.39 -14.70 12.25
CA PHE A 246 3.17 -13.53 11.82
C PHE A 246 3.55 -12.63 13.00
N VAL A 247 2.72 -12.55 14.04
CA VAL A 247 3.02 -11.76 15.25
C VAL A 247 4.22 -12.36 15.99
N GLN A 248 4.23 -13.68 16.19
CA GLN A 248 5.35 -14.36 16.83
C GLN A 248 6.64 -14.22 16.02
N GLU A 249 6.55 -14.28 14.69
CA GLU A 249 7.70 -14.05 13.82
C GLU A 249 8.25 -12.63 13.95
N ALA A 250 7.38 -11.61 13.96
CA ALA A 250 7.78 -10.22 14.12
C ALA A 250 8.43 -9.95 15.50
N VAL A 251 7.86 -10.52 16.57
CA VAL A 251 8.45 -10.46 17.93
C VAL A 251 9.82 -11.14 17.97
N ARG A 252 9.95 -12.33 17.36
CA ARG A 252 11.22 -13.05 17.26
C ARG A 252 12.26 -12.25 16.49
N ALA A 253 11.85 -11.64 15.38
CA ALA A 253 12.72 -10.81 14.55
C ALA A 253 13.19 -9.57 15.32
N HIS A 254 12.30 -8.86 16.03
CA HIS A 254 12.67 -7.74 16.89
C HIS A 254 13.68 -8.15 17.98
N ALA A 255 13.44 -9.28 18.65
CA ALA A 255 14.34 -9.78 19.70
C ALA A 255 15.76 -10.10 19.20
N ALA A 256 15.94 -10.37 17.90
CA ALA A 256 17.26 -10.61 17.30
C ALA A 256 18.04 -9.31 17.02
N TYR A 257 17.40 -8.15 17.09
CA TYR A 257 18.03 -6.82 16.94
C TYR A 257 18.54 -6.23 18.26
N VAL A 258 17.99 -6.68 19.39
CA VAL A 258 18.34 -6.24 20.76
C VAL A 258 19.55 -7.01 21.28
#